data_AF-Q0I7G7-F1
#
_entry.id   AF-Q0I7G7-F1
#
_cell.length_a   1.000
_cell.length_b   1.000
_cell.length_c   1.000
_cell.angle_alpha   90.00
_cell.angle_beta   90.00
_cell.angle_gamma   90.00
#
_symmetry.space_group_name_H-M   'P 1'
#
loop_
_entity.id
_entity.type
_entity.pdbx_description
1 polymer ?
#
loop_
_entity_poly.entity_id
_entity_poly.type
_entity_poly.pdbx_seq_one_letter_code
_entity_poly.pdbx_strand_id
1 'polypeptide(L)'
;MKKRVTVPIESINRPHESVIDEGKVDELMRSISEIGLQEPVDLIEFDGKYYGFNGCHRYTAHKRLGRKTIEANIRQVDRATFRLHLM
;
A
#
# COMPACT_ATOMS: atom_id res chain seq x y z
N MET A 1 -1.91 10.95 -14.17
CA MET A 1 -1.97 9.55 -14.66
C MET A 1 -1.54 8.62 -13.55
N LYS A 2 -2.37 7.66 -13.13
CA LYS A 2 -1.99 6.63 -12.15
C LYS A 2 -1.28 5.50 -12.90
N LYS A 3 -0.06 5.12 -12.50
CA LYS A 3 0.68 4.01 -13.13
C LYS A 3 0.56 2.78 -12.24
N ARG A 4 0.05 1.65 -12.77
CA ARG A 4 0.02 0.39 -12.03
C ARG A 4 1.41 -0.27 -12.10
N VAL A 5 2.00 -0.56 -10.95
CA VAL A 5 3.34 -1.15 -10.82
C VAL A 5 3.36 -2.13 -9.66
N THR A 6 4.09 -3.23 -9.81
CA THR A 6 4.39 -4.15 -8.72
C THR A 6 5.56 -3.61 -7.90
N VAL A 7 5.34 -3.37 -6.61
CA VAL A 7 6.33 -2.75 -5.71
C VAL A 7 6.71 -3.74 -4.61
N PRO A 8 8.01 -3.85 -4.24
CA PRO A 8 8.42 -4.61 -3.07
C PRO A 8 7.80 -4.04 -1.80
N ILE A 9 7.17 -4.88 -0.99
CA ILE A 9 6.46 -4.43 0.23
C ILE A 9 7.41 -3.70 1.17
N GLU A 10 8.64 -4.20 1.30
CA GLU A 10 9.69 -3.62 2.14
C GLU A 10 10.14 -2.22 1.70
N SER A 11 9.92 -1.85 0.44
CA SER A 11 10.27 -0.51 -0.07
C SER A 11 9.21 0.56 0.20
N ILE A 12 8.04 0.17 0.74
CA ILE A 12 6.92 1.07 0.99
C ILE A 12 7.07 1.72 2.36
N ASN A 13 7.30 3.04 2.37
CA ASN A 13 7.35 3.83 3.59
C ASN A 13 5.94 4.18 4.04
N ARG A 14 5.58 3.77 5.26
CA ARG A 14 4.30 4.14 5.89
C ARG A 14 4.60 5.07 7.06
N PRO A 15 4.52 6.40 6.89
CA PRO A 15 4.93 7.36 7.91
C PRO A 15 3.98 7.43 9.11
N HIS A 16 2.75 6.97 8.95
CA HIS A 16 1.72 6.98 9.99
C HIS A 16 1.45 5.58 10.53
N GLU A 17 1.19 5.49 11.83
CA GLU A 17 0.72 4.25 12.44
C GLU A 17 -0.63 3.85 11.82
N SER A 18 -0.71 2.60 11.39
CA SER A 18 -1.91 2.11 10.73
C SER A 18 -2.89 1.60 11.77
N VAL A 19 -4.10 2.14 11.79
CA VAL A 19 -5.21 1.52 12.52
C VAL A 19 -5.62 0.25 11.77
N ILE A 20 -5.36 -0.90 12.38
CA ILE A 20 -5.64 -2.21 11.80
C ILE A 20 -6.85 -2.82 12.49
N ASP A 21 -7.76 -3.33 11.66
CA ASP A 21 -8.85 -4.19 12.06
C ASP A 21 -8.45 -5.61 11.69
N GLU A 22 -8.17 -6.42 12.71
CA GLU A 22 -7.66 -7.78 12.56
C GLU A 22 -8.64 -8.67 11.78
N GLY A 23 -9.94 -8.54 12.03
CA GLY A 23 -10.96 -9.33 11.33
C GLY A 23 -10.97 -9.04 9.83
N LYS A 24 -10.85 -7.76 9.44
CA LYS A 24 -10.73 -7.37 8.03
C LYS A 24 -9.44 -7.85 7.39
N VAL A 25 -8.34 -7.88 8.14
CA VAL A 25 -7.06 -8.40 7.62
C VAL A 25 -7.20 -9.89 7.34
N ASP A 26 -7.82 -10.66 8.23
CA ASP A 26 -8.01 -12.10 8.04
C ASP A 26 -8.90 -12.41 6.83
N GLU A 27 -10.01 -11.69 6.67
CA GLU A 27 -10.88 -11.79 5.49
C GLU A 27 -10.12 -11.45 4.20
N LEU A 28 -9.34 -10.36 4.22
CA LEU A 28 -8.51 -9.97 3.08
C LEU A 28 -7.43 -11.00 2.78
N MET A 29 -6.77 -11.56 3.80
CA MET A 29 -5.75 -12.60 3.60
C MET A 29 -6.34 -13.83 2.92
N ARG A 30 -7.53 -14.26 3.35
CA ARG A 30 -8.24 -15.37 2.72
C ARG A 30 -8.60 -15.05 1.28
N SER A 31 -9.22 -13.90 1.02
CA SER A 31 -9.59 -13.46 -0.32
C SER A 31 -8.36 -13.35 -1.25
N ILE A 32 -7.29 -12.71 -0.80
CA ILE A 32 -6.03 -12.55 -1.57
C ILE A 32 -5.39 -13.92 -1.85
N SER A 33 -5.53 -14.90 -0.96
CA SER A 33 -4.99 -16.24 -1.18
C SER A 33 -5.80 -17.04 -2.20
N GLU A 34 -7.12 -16.84 -2.27
CA GLU A 34 -8.01 -17.53 -3.18
C GLU A 34 -8.05 -16.89 -4.59
N ILE A 35 -8.18 -15.57 -4.67
CA ILE A 35 -8.43 -14.84 -5.92
C ILE A 35 -7.37 -13.78 -6.25
N GLY A 36 -6.36 -13.59 -5.39
CA GLY A 36 -5.37 -12.52 -5.56
C GLY A 36 -5.87 -11.14 -5.15
N LEU A 37 -5.00 -10.14 -5.24
CA LEU A 37 -5.36 -8.75 -4.94
C LEU A 37 -6.17 -8.16 -6.09
N GLN A 38 -7.46 -7.93 -5.88
CA GLN A 38 -8.33 -7.35 -6.90
C GLN A 38 -8.13 -5.83 -7.02
N GLU A 39 -7.94 -5.16 -5.88
CA GLU A 39 -7.75 -3.72 -5.85
C GLU A 39 -6.32 -3.33 -5.41
N PRO A 40 -5.52 -2.73 -6.30
CA PRO A 40 -4.17 -2.29 -5.96
C PRO A 40 -4.18 -1.20 -4.89
N VAL A 41 -3.09 -1.10 -4.13
CA VAL A 41 -2.91 -0.02 -3.15
C VAL A 41 -2.50 1.29 -3.84
N ASP A 42 -2.92 2.45 -3.34
CA ASP A 42 -2.41 3.73 -3.84
C ASP A 42 -1.13 4.13 -3.10
N LEU A 43 -0.06 4.39 -3.85
CA LEU A 43 1.21 4.88 -3.33
C LEU A 43 1.57 6.22 -3.97
N ILE A 44 2.20 7.08 -3.18
CA ILE A 44 2.82 8.31 -3.66
C ILE A 44 4.30 8.03 -3.92
N GLU A 45 4.78 8.34 -5.12
CA GLU A 45 6.20 8.42 -5.41
C GLU A 45 6.68 9.85 -5.15
N PHE A 46 7.64 10.00 -4.25
CA PHE A 46 8.28 11.27 -3.94
C PHE A 46 9.79 11.03 -3.75
N ASP A 47 10.60 11.75 -4.51
CA ASP A 47 12.07 11.66 -4.46
C ASP A 47 12.62 10.23 -4.61
N GLY A 48 12.03 9.46 -5.54
CA GLY A 48 12.41 8.06 -5.80
C GLY A 48 11.99 7.05 -4.73
N LYS A 49 11.21 7.48 -3.73
CA LYS A 49 10.68 6.62 -2.66
C LYS A 49 9.16 6.47 -2.76
N TYR A 50 8.66 5.31 -2.35
CA TYR A 50 7.24 5.02 -2.30
C TYR A 50 6.68 5.23 -0.89
N TYR A 51 5.57 5.96 -0.81
CA TYR A 51 4.86 6.28 0.43
C TYR A 51 3.42 5.77 0.38
N GLY A 52 3.04 4.98 1.38
CA GLY A 52 1.70 4.41 1.53
C GLY A 52 0.93 5.08 2.65
N PHE A 53 -0.11 5.83 2.29
CA PHE A 53 -1.03 6.49 3.25
C PHE A 53 -2.33 5.71 3.44
N ASN A 54 -2.81 5.06 2.37
CA ASN A 54 -4.05 4.28 2.38
C ASN A 54 -3.77 2.78 2.28
N GLY A 55 -4.83 1.98 2.34
CA GLY A 55 -4.76 0.53 2.10
C GLY A 55 -3.95 -0.24 3.14
N CYS A 56 -3.95 0.20 4.40
CA CYS A 56 -3.23 -0.45 5.48
C CYS A 56 -3.61 -1.93 5.64
N HIS A 57 -4.90 -2.29 5.64
CA HIS A 57 -5.32 -3.68 5.78
C HIS A 57 -4.81 -4.58 4.64
N ARG A 58 -4.88 -4.10 3.38
CA ARG A 58 -4.35 -4.82 2.20
C ARG A 58 -2.84 -5.01 2.29
N TYR A 59 -2.12 -3.97 2.66
CA TYR A 59 -0.67 -4.03 2.88
C TYR A 59 -0.32 -5.04 3.99
N THR A 60 -1.01 -4.97 5.13
CA THR A 60 -0.81 -5.89 6.26
C THR A 60 -1.15 -7.32 5.89
N ALA A 61 -2.23 -7.56 5.15
CA ALA A 61 -2.60 -8.88 4.66
C ALA A 61 -1.50 -9.48 3.77
N HIS A 62 -1.01 -8.72 2.78
CA HIS A 62 0.11 -9.16 1.94
C HIS A 62 1.39 -9.45 2.75
N LYS A 63 1.70 -8.58 3.72
CA LYS A 63 2.87 -8.75 4.60
C LYS A 63 2.76 -10.02 5.44
N ARG A 64 1.59 -10.29 6.04
CA ARG A 64 1.33 -11.49 6.85
C ARG A 64 1.32 -12.78 6.03
N LEU A 65 0.82 -12.71 4.80
CA LEU A 65 0.91 -13.82 3.84
C LEU A 65 2.35 -14.08 3.32
N GLY A 66 3.34 -13.30 3.74
CA GLY A 66 4.73 -13.46 3.31
C GLY A 66 4.97 -13.11 1.84
N ARG A 67 4.10 -12.29 1.24
CA ARG A 67 4.28 -11.84 -0.15
C ARG A 67 5.43 -10.84 -0.21
N LYS A 68 6.31 -10.97 -1.20
CA LYS A 68 7.44 -10.04 -1.39
C LYS A 68 7.02 -8.73 -2.05
N THR A 69 5.95 -8.77 -2.84
CA THR A 69 5.49 -7.65 -3.66
C THR A 69 3.99 -7.44 -3.53
N ILE A 70 3.54 -6.23 -3.83
CA ILE A 70 2.13 -5.83 -3.89
C ILE A 70 1.87 -4.99 -5.15
N GLU A 71 0.70 -5.14 -5.76
CA GLU A 71 0.30 -4.26 -6.86
C GLU A 71 -0.12 -2.90 -6.32
N ALA A 72 0.45 -1.86 -6.90
CA ALA A 72 0.21 -0.49 -6.48
C ALA A 72 -0.06 0.44 -7.65
N ASN A 73 -0.97 1.38 -7.46
CA ASN A 73 -1.11 2.56 -8.31
C ASN A 73 -0.19 3.66 -7.79
N ILE A 74 0.81 3.99 -8.58
CA ILE A 74 1.76 5.06 -8.29
C ILE A 74 1.19 6.38 -8.80
N ARG A 75 1.18 7.39 -7.93
CA ARG A 75 0.96 8.79 -8.30
C ARG A 75 2.14 9.64 -7.88
N GLN A 76 2.51 10.57 -8.74
CA GLN A 76 3.46 11.62 -8.39
C GLN A 76 2.67 12.86 -7.97
N VAL A 77 3.16 13.53 -6.93
CA VAL A 77 2.58 14.76 -6.42
C VAL A 77 3.69 15.77 -6.19
N ASP A 78 3.34 17.06 -6.21
CA ASP A 78 4.29 18.11 -5.89
C ASP A 78 4.62 18.12 -4.38
N ARG A 79 5.67 18.85 -4.00
CA ARG A 79 6.14 18.92 -2.61
C ARG A 79 5.07 19.48 -1.67
N ALA A 80 4.25 20.44 -2.12
CA ALA A 80 3.19 21.02 -1.32
C ALA A 80 2.12 19.97 -0.99
N THR A 81 1.63 19.24 -2.01
CA THR A 81 0.66 18.16 -1.82
C THR A 81 1.23 17.03 -0.99
N PHE A 82 2.49 16.64 -1.19
CA PHE A 82 3.12 15.59 -0.38
C PHE A 82 3.14 15.95 1.12
N ARG A 83 3.49 17.21 1.45
CA ARG A 83 3.48 17.69 2.84
C ARG A 83 2.10 17.61 3.48
N LEU A 84 1.03 17.91 2.74
CA LEU A 84 -0.34 17.78 3.24
C LEU A 84 -0.71 16.35 3.62
N HIS A 85 -0.04 15.33 3.06
CA HIS A 85 -0.29 13.93 3.44
C HIS A 85 0.52 13.49 4.68
N LEU A 86 1.54 14.27 5.07
CA LEU A 86 2.37 13.98 6.24
C LEU A 86 1.86 14.65 7.52
N MET A 87 1.08 15.72 7.38
CA MET A 87 0.38 16.42 8.46
C MET A 87 -0.77 15.58 9.00
#